data_AF-F6T7N2-F1
#
_entry.id   AF-F6T7N2-F1
#
_cell.length_a   1.000
_cell.length_b   1.000
_cell.length_c   1.000
_cell.angle_alpha   90.00
_cell.angle_beta   90.00
_cell.angle_gamma   90.00
#
_symmetry.space_group_name_H-M   'P 1'
#
loop_
_entity.id
_entity.type
_entity.pdbx_description
1 polymer ?
#
loop_
_entity_poly.entity_id
_entity_poly.type
_entity_poly.pdbx_seq_one_letter_code
_entity_poly.pdbx_strand_id
1 'polypeptide(L)'
;MTVSEINNEDEGEDEDAVLDDPDDEMDDESNLLDGSQEDNDAEAGAVLDSLSTDDITMLATKIGSDWTKLAPHVNLKPKDIKEIQEDSEDIVLQARQTLVTWQDLVGSKATWTTLSQALKAAGLEQIEKES
;
A
#
# COMPACT_ATOMS: atom_id res chain seq x y z
N MET A 1 -9.28 62.63 28.42
CA MET A 1 -9.96 61.40 28.87
C MET A 1 -9.57 60.31 27.89
N THR A 2 -8.86 59.25 28.21
CA THR A 2 -8.13 58.80 29.40
C THR A 2 -7.00 57.92 28.84
N VAL A 3 -5.77 58.21 29.25
CA VAL A 3 -4.64 57.30 29.12
C VAL A 3 -4.89 56.11 30.05
N SER A 4 -4.65 54.89 29.57
CA SER A 4 -4.53 53.72 30.43
C SER A 4 -3.17 53.10 30.18
N GLU A 5 -2.25 53.65 30.95
CA GLU A 5 -0.97 53.17 31.40
C GLU A 5 -1.15 51.78 32.06
N ILE A 6 -0.43 50.78 31.58
CA ILE A 6 -0.13 49.58 32.35
C ILE A 6 1.39 49.45 32.29
N ASN A 7 2.04 50.13 33.24
CA ASN A 7 3.35 49.73 33.74
C ASN A 7 3.14 48.45 34.54
N ASN A 8 3.86 47.41 34.19
CA ASN A 8 4.22 46.37 35.14
C ASN A 8 5.71 46.08 34.93
N GLU A 9 6.51 46.71 35.78
CA GLU A 9 7.90 46.34 36.05
C GLU A 9 7.88 44.95 36.69
N ASP A 10 8.65 44.01 36.15
CA ASP A 10 9.07 42.80 36.85
C ASP A 10 10.53 42.54 36.44
N GLU A 11 11.42 42.74 37.41
CA GLU A 11 12.85 42.46 37.30
C GLU A 11 13.12 41.01 37.68
N GLY A 12 14.05 40.38 36.96
CA GLY A 12 14.57 39.05 37.22
C GLY A 12 14.39 38.15 36.00
N GLU A 13 15.37 37.44 35.48
CA GLU A 13 16.68 37.06 36.01
C GLU A 13 17.59 36.80 34.80
N ASP A 14 18.89 37.02 34.98
CA ASP A 14 19.94 36.60 34.07
C ASP A 14 19.88 35.08 33.81
N GLU A 15 19.75 34.67 32.55
CA GLU A 15 20.30 33.40 32.10
C GLU A 15 21.09 33.58 30.80
N ASP A 16 22.40 33.67 31.03
CA ASP A 16 23.50 33.57 30.10
C ASP A 16 23.51 32.18 29.44
N ALA A 17 23.84 32.17 28.15
CA ALA A 17 24.26 31.02 27.34
C ALA A 17 23.20 29.92 27.18
N VAL A 18 22.92 29.44 25.98
CA VAL A 18 23.82 28.62 25.17
C VAL A 18 23.06 28.43 23.86
N LEU A 19 23.63 28.76 22.71
CA LEU A 19 23.31 28.30 21.34
C LEU A 19 24.15 29.24 20.44
N ASP A 20 25.00 28.84 19.51
CA ASP A 20 25.19 27.63 18.74
C ASP A 20 26.43 27.94 17.87
N ASP A 21 27.48 27.11 17.87
CA ASP A 21 28.19 26.78 16.61
C ASP A 21 29.17 25.60 16.85
N PRO A 22 28.86 24.42 16.29
CA PRO A 22 29.73 23.25 16.32
C PRO A 22 30.78 23.34 15.20
N ASP A 23 31.99 23.78 15.53
CA ASP A 23 33.18 23.53 14.72
C ASP A 23 33.78 22.19 15.17
N ASP A 24 33.32 21.09 14.57
CA ASP A 24 33.96 19.78 14.72
C ASP A 24 34.00 19.09 13.34
N GLU A 25 35.11 19.38 12.67
CA GLU A 25 35.96 18.47 11.90
C GLU A 25 35.26 17.48 10.96
N MET A 26 35.30 17.82 9.67
CA MET A 26 35.25 16.82 8.59
C MET A 26 36.44 15.86 8.74
N ASP A 27 36.17 14.62 9.14
CA ASP A 27 37.04 13.49 8.79
C ASP A 27 36.32 12.58 7.80
N ASP A 28 36.88 12.58 6.60
CA ASP A 28 36.42 11.95 5.38
C ASP A 28 37.02 10.54 5.37
N GLU A 29 36.30 9.55 5.92
CA GLU A 29 36.73 8.15 5.81
C GLU A 29 35.66 7.22 5.24
N SER A 30 36.03 6.70 4.06
CA SER A 30 35.69 5.39 3.53
C SER A 30 34.28 5.18 2.96
N ASN A 31 34.15 5.64 1.72
CA ASN A 31 33.40 4.92 0.71
C ASN A 31 33.92 3.46 0.57
N LEU A 32 33.19 2.48 1.10
CA LEU A 32 33.29 1.09 0.66
C LEU A 32 31.93 0.38 0.87
N LEU A 33 31.22 0.21 -0.24
CA LEU A 33 30.58 -1.05 -0.69
C LEU A 33 29.95 -1.91 0.44
N ASP A 34 28.65 -2.12 0.45
CA ASP A 34 28.06 -3.12 -0.45
C ASP A 34 26.53 -2.98 -0.46
N GLY A 35 25.98 -2.84 -1.66
CA GLY A 35 24.57 -3.03 -1.91
C GLY A 35 24.25 -4.50 -1.77
N SER A 36 23.89 -4.92 -0.58
CA SER A 36 23.10 -6.13 -0.35
C SER A 36 21.93 -5.73 0.52
N GLN A 37 20.91 -5.23 -0.17
CA GLN A 37 19.54 -5.20 0.29
C GLN A 37 19.14 -6.65 0.59
N GLU A 38 19.45 -7.09 1.81
CA GLU A 38 18.95 -8.33 2.37
C GLU A 38 17.56 -8.04 2.94
N ASP A 39 16.59 -7.86 2.03
CA ASP A 39 15.18 -8.12 2.31
C ASP A 39 15.03 -9.63 2.53
N ASN A 40 15.46 -10.11 3.71
CA ASN A 40 15.20 -11.48 4.14
C ASN A 40 13.74 -11.58 4.60
N ASP A 41 12.90 -11.98 3.64
CA ASP A 41 11.84 -12.98 3.79
C ASP A 41 11.88 -13.74 5.13
N ALA A 42 11.03 -13.35 6.07
CA ALA A 42 10.80 -14.11 7.30
C ALA A 42 9.38 -13.94 7.84
N GLU A 43 8.38 -14.33 7.05
CA GLU A 43 7.15 -14.92 7.61
C GLU A 43 6.71 -16.17 6.81
N ALA A 44 7.68 -17.06 6.56
CA ALA A 44 7.43 -18.41 6.06
C ALA A 44 6.73 -19.25 7.14
N GLY A 45 5.40 -19.17 7.20
CA GLY A 45 4.61 -20.07 8.05
C GLY A 45 3.10 -19.89 8.03
N ALA A 46 2.59 -18.69 7.74
CA ALA A 46 1.15 -18.40 7.72
C ALA A 46 0.64 -17.72 6.44
N VAL A 47 1.54 -17.21 5.59
CA VAL A 47 1.22 -16.43 4.36
C VAL A 47 1.01 -17.29 3.10
N LEU A 48 1.11 -18.61 3.19
CA LEU A 48 1.15 -19.50 2.01
C LEU A 48 -0.16 -19.54 1.19
N ASP A 49 -1.29 -19.09 1.75
CA ASP A 49 -2.58 -19.05 1.02
C ASP A 49 -3.00 -17.61 0.65
N SER A 50 -2.38 -16.57 1.25
CA SER A 50 -2.69 -15.17 0.96
C SER A 50 -1.95 -14.68 -0.28
N LEU A 51 -2.68 -14.05 -1.20
CA LEU A 51 -2.12 -13.55 -2.45
C LEU A 51 -1.25 -12.31 -2.23
N SER A 52 0.00 -12.38 -2.67
CA SER A 52 0.91 -11.23 -2.65
C SER A 52 0.53 -10.22 -3.74
N THR A 53 1.02 -8.98 -3.60
CA THR A 53 0.80 -7.92 -4.60
C THR A 53 1.27 -8.32 -6.00
N ASP A 54 2.33 -9.12 -6.10
CA ASP A 54 2.83 -9.65 -7.37
C ASP A 54 1.85 -10.67 -7.97
N ASP A 55 1.37 -11.64 -7.18
CA ASP A 55 0.36 -12.62 -7.60
C ASP A 55 -0.91 -11.93 -8.13
N ILE A 56 -1.37 -10.89 -7.42
CA ILE A 56 -2.53 -10.08 -7.80
C ILE A 56 -2.28 -9.41 -9.15
N THR A 57 -1.07 -8.91 -9.40
CA THR A 57 -0.72 -8.24 -10.66
C THR A 57 -0.60 -9.23 -11.82
N MET A 58 0.01 -10.40 -11.57
CA MET A 58 0.06 -11.51 -12.53
C MET A 58 -1.35 -11.99 -12.89
N LEU A 59 -2.19 -12.22 -11.88
CA LEU A 59 -3.58 -12.63 -12.06
C LEU A 59 -4.38 -11.57 -12.81
N ALA A 60 -4.24 -10.30 -12.47
CA ALA A 60 -4.90 -9.20 -13.18
C ALA A 60 -4.52 -9.18 -14.66
N THR A 61 -3.25 -9.46 -14.97
CA THR A 61 -2.76 -9.55 -16.35
C THR A 61 -3.38 -10.74 -17.09
N LYS A 62 -3.49 -11.90 -16.41
CA LYS A 62 -4.11 -13.11 -16.99
C LYS A 62 -5.62 -12.97 -17.16
N ILE A 63 -6.31 -12.37 -16.18
CA ILE A 63 -7.75 -12.10 -16.20
C ILE A 63 -8.07 -11.07 -17.28
N GLY A 64 -7.31 -9.98 -17.36
CA GLY A 64 -7.50 -8.94 -18.35
C GLY A 64 -8.98 -8.57 -18.47
N SER A 65 -9.53 -8.62 -19.70
CA SER A 65 -10.92 -8.19 -19.98
C SER A 65 -12.00 -9.00 -19.27
N ASP A 66 -11.68 -10.19 -18.79
CA ASP A 66 -12.62 -11.06 -18.09
C ASP A 66 -12.85 -10.66 -16.63
N TRP A 67 -12.18 -9.61 -16.13
CA TRP A 67 -12.36 -9.10 -14.78
C TRP A 67 -13.82 -8.68 -14.52
N THR A 68 -14.51 -8.19 -15.55
CA THR A 68 -15.93 -7.80 -15.49
C THR A 68 -16.86 -8.99 -15.24
N LYS A 69 -16.47 -10.20 -15.69
CA LYS A 69 -17.17 -11.44 -15.39
C LYS A 69 -16.84 -11.91 -13.98
N LEU A 70 -15.61 -11.74 -13.52
CA LEU A 70 -15.18 -12.12 -12.18
C LEU A 70 -15.82 -11.25 -11.09
N ALA A 71 -15.93 -9.94 -11.31
CA ALA A 71 -16.42 -8.96 -10.33
C ALA A 71 -17.73 -9.34 -9.61
N PRO A 72 -18.80 -9.80 -10.29
CA PRO A 72 -20.02 -10.25 -9.60
C PRO A 72 -19.82 -11.53 -8.74
N HIS A 73 -18.84 -12.39 -9.06
CA HIS A 73 -18.54 -13.59 -8.28
C HIS A 73 -17.72 -13.29 -7.02
N VAL A 74 -16.92 -12.22 -7.06
CA VAL A 74 -16.11 -11.76 -5.92
C VAL A 74 -16.87 -10.77 -5.01
N ASN A 75 -18.20 -10.70 -5.11
CA ASN A 75 -19.07 -9.81 -4.33
C ASN A 75 -18.83 -8.29 -4.54
N LEU A 76 -18.24 -7.88 -5.67
CA LEU A 76 -18.24 -6.46 -6.02
C LEU A 76 -19.64 -6.02 -6.46
N LYS A 77 -20.06 -4.82 -6.01
CA LYS A 77 -21.33 -4.24 -6.44
C LYS A 77 -21.19 -3.71 -7.86
N PRO A 78 -22.30 -3.61 -8.61
CA PRO A 78 -22.28 -2.97 -9.93
C PRO A 78 -21.82 -1.51 -9.88
N LYS A 79 -21.94 -0.84 -8.72
CA LYS A 79 -21.38 0.49 -8.50
C LYS A 79 -19.84 0.46 -8.52
N ASP A 80 -19.24 -0.49 -7.80
CA ASP A 80 -17.79 -0.65 -7.74
C ASP A 80 -17.21 -1.00 -9.13
N ILE A 81 -17.89 -1.86 -9.89
CA ILE A 81 -17.50 -2.21 -11.27
C ILE A 81 -17.46 -0.96 -12.16
N LYS A 82 -18.49 -0.11 -12.07
CA LYS A 82 -18.53 1.14 -12.83
C LYS A 82 -17.44 2.11 -12.38
N GLU A 83 -17.23 2.27 -11.08
CA GLU A 83 -16.17 3.12 -10.55
C GLU A 83 -14.80 2.66 -11.06
N ILE A 84 -14.51 1.36 -11.04
CA ILE A 84 -13.26 0.80 -11.59
C ILE A 84 -13.12 1.09 -13.10
N GLN A 85 -14.23 0.99 -13.85
CA GLN A 85 -14.23 1.31 -15.28
C GLN A 85 -13.99 2.79 -15.58
N GLU A 86 -14.52 3.67 -14.73
CA GLU A 86 -14.38 5.12 -14.87
C GLU A 86 -13.02 5.62 -14.35
N ASP A 87 -12.43 4.94 -13.36
CA ASP A 87 -11.16 5.30 -12.73
C ASP A 87 -9.95 4.99 -13.63
N SER A 88 -10.01 3.89 -14.40
CA SER A 88 -8.90 3.46 -15.27
C SER A 88 -9.41 2.93 -16.61
N GLU A 89 -8.79 3.33 -17.73
CA GLU A 89 -9.07 2.75 -19.06
C GLU A 89 -8.31 1.43 -19.30
N ASP A 90 -7.23 1.21 -18.55
CA ASP A 90 -6.39 0.02 -18.62
C ASP A 90 -7.07 -1.19 -18.01
N ILE A 91 -7.35 -2.18 -18.86
CA ILE A 91 -8.04 -3.41 -18.48
C ILE A 91 -7.30 -4.19 -17.39
N VAL A 92 -5.96 -4.19 -17.42
CA VAL A 92 -5.13 -4.87 -16.40
C VAL A 92 -5.19 -4.12 -15.07
N LEU A 93 -5.18 -2.79 -15.08
CA LEU A 93 -5.34 -1.98 -13.86
C LEU A 93 -6.74 -2.15 -13.26
N GLN A 94 -7.78 -2.22 -14.10
CA GLN A 94 -9.14 -2.51 -13.65
C GLN A 94 -9.25 -3.89 -12.99
N ALA A 95 -8.64 -4.91 -13.61
CA ALA A 95 -8.59 -6.26 -13.04
C ALA A 95 -7.84 -6.29 -11.70
N ARG A 96 -6.71 -5.59 -11.61
CA ARG A 96 -5.92 -5.44 -10.38
C ARG A 96 -6.73 -4.75 -9.30
N GLN A 97 -7.41 -3.65 -9.62
CA GLN A 97 -8.24 -2.92 -8.68
C GLN A 97 -9.38 -3.79 -8.15
N THR A 98 -10.01 -4.59 -9.03
CA THR A 98 -11.05 -5.56 -8.67
C THR A 98 -10.54 -6.58 -7.66
N LEU A 99 -9.35 -7.14 -7.90
CA LEU A 99 -8.73 -8.11 -7.00
C LEU A 99 -8.33 -7.50 -5.66
N VAL A 100 -7.79 -6.27 -5.66
CA VAL A 100 -7.45 -5.53 -4.42
C VAL A 100 -8.72 -5.23 -3.61
N THR A 101 -9.79 -4.76 -4.25
CA THR A 101 -11.08 -4.52 -3.59
C THR A 101 -11.66 -5.82 -3.04
N TRP A 102 -11.55 -6.93 -3.78
CA TRP A 102 -11.96 -8.24 -3.28
C TRP A 102 -11.13 -8.67 -2.05
N GLN A 103 -9.81 -8.45 -2.06
CA GLN A 103 -8.96 -8.75 -0.90
C GLN A 103 -9.37 -7.94 0.32
N ASP A 104 -9.70 -6.65 0.15
CA ASP A 104 -10.18 -5.79 1.23
C ASP A 104 -11.53 -6.27 1.80
N LEU A 105 -12.46 -6.68 0.92
CA LEU A 105 -13.77 -7.18 1.32
C LEU A 105 -13.72 -8.53 2.03
N VAL A 106 -12.85 -9.43 1.59
CA VAL A 106 -12.76 -10.80 2.11
C VAL A 106 -11.74 -10.90 3.27
N GLY A 107 -10.76 -10.00 3.30
CA GLY A 107 -9.73 -9.88 4.34
C GLY A 107 -8.88 -11.15 4.46
N SER A 108 -8.78 -11.70 5.67
CA SER A 108 -7.98 -12.90 5.95
C SER A 108 -8.44 -14.17 5.22
N LYS A 109 -9.62 -14.16 4.58
CA LYS A 109 -10.12 -15.27 3.74
C LYS A 109 -9.80 -15.08 2.26
N ALA A 110 -9.14 -13.98 1.88
CA ALA A 110 -8.82 -13.62 0.51
C ALA A 110 -7.62 -14.44 0.02
N THR A 111 -7.85 -15.74 -0.01
CA THR A 111 -6.83 -16.71 -0.32
C THR A 111 -6.98 -17.25 -1.73
N TRP A 112 -5.94 -17.90 -2.24
CA TRP A 112 -5.98 -18.54 -3.56
C TRP A 112 -7.16 -19.51 -3.70
N THR A 113 -7.50 -20.24 -2.63
CA THR A 113 -8.65 -21.14 -2.61
C THR A 113 -9.95 -20.40 -2.91
N THR A 114 -10.22 -19.30 -2.21
CA THR A 114 -11.44 -18.50 -2.41
C THR A 114 -11.46 -17.86 -3.81
N LEU A 115 -10.31 -17.37 -4.29
CA LEU A 115 -10.21 -16.80 -5.62
C LEU A 115 -10.42 -17.85 -6.72
N SER A 116 -9.82 -19.03 -6.58
CA SER A 116 -9.96 -20.17 -7.48
C SER A 116 -11.43 -20.59 -7.61
N GLN A 117 -12.19 -20.57 -6.51
CA GLN A 117 -13.63 -20.81 -6.54
C GLN A 117 -14.38 -19.72 -7.31
N ALA A 118 -14.02 -18.45 -7.14
CA ALA A 118 -14.63 -17.33 -7.87
C ALA A 118 -14.29 -17.38 -9.37
N LEU A 119 -13.04 -17.70 -9.72
CA LEU A 119 -12.58 -17.89 -11.10
C LEU A 119 -13.32 -19.07 -11.76
N LYS A 120 -13.45 -20.21 -11.08
CA LYS A 120 -14.27 -21.35 -11.54
C LYS A 120 -15.73 -20.96 -11.75
N ALA A 121 -16.32 -20.21 -10.82
CA ALA A 121 -17.69 -19.71 -10.95
C ALA A 121 -17.86 -18.76 -12.14
N ALA A 122 -16.83 -17.96 -12.44
CA ALA A 122 -16.78 -17.06 -13.60
C ALA A 122 -16.46 -17.78 -14.92
N GLY A 123 -16.13 -19.07 -14.90
CA GLY A 123 -15.67 -19.82 -16.08
C GLY A 123 -14.23 -19.50 -16.51
N LEU A 124 -13.44 -18.93 -15.61
CA LEU A 124 -12.04 -18.51 -15.80
C LEU A 124 -11.04 -19.49 -15.16
N GLU A 125 -11.45 -20.74 -14.95
CA GLU A 125 -10.60 -21.79 -14.35
C GLU A 125 -9.33 -22.09 -15.16
N GLN A 126 -9.30 -21.74 -16.44
CA GLN A 126 -8.08 -21.83 -17.26
C GLN A 126 -6.96 -20.91 -16.74
N ILE A 127 -7.31 -19.81 -16.08
CA ILE A 127 -6.36 -18.80 -15.59
C ILE A 127 -5.61 -19.29 -14.36
N GLU A 128 -6.28 -20.07 -13.50
CA GLU A 128 -5.68 -20.76 -12.35
C GLU A 128 -4.63 -21.81 -12.80
N LYS A 129 -4.89 -22.47 -13.93
CA LYS A 129 -4.17 -23.69 -14.33
C LYS A 129 -2.81 -23.44 -14.99
N GLU A 130 -2.50 -22.19 -15.31
CA GLU A 130 -1.26 -21.77 -15.98
C GLU A 130 -0.25 -21.11 -15.01
N SER A 131 -0.21 -21.54 -13.74
CA SER A 131 0.77 -21.11 -12.74
C SER A 131 1.70 -22.25 -12.35
#